data_AF-A0A3D1QWU2-F1
#
_entry.id   AF-A0A3D1QWU2-F1
#
_cell.length_a   1.000
_cell.length_b   1.000
_cell.length_c   1.000
_cell.angle_alpha   90.00
_cell.angle_beta   90.00
_cell.angle_gamma   90.00
#
_symmetry.space_group_name_H-M   'P 1'
#
loop_
_entity.id
_entity.type
_entity.pdbx_description
1 polymer ?
#
loop_
_entity_poly.entity_id
_entity_poly.type
_entity_poly.pdbx_seq_one_letter_code
_entity_poly.pdbx_strand_id
1 'polypeptide(L)'
;MCSALQDTMSGLLQIADPLKKSTPVGIDLGTTNSLIARVVDGKPQCMPVDDDGGVLMPSVVHFDPQTGLPTVGREAKRLATRLPKDTIVSVKRFMGRSLAELDARAREAYDFAEDGAVPRFLAGGKAVTPVEVSAELLKGLRRRAEGFLAEKLSAAVITVPAYFDDAQRQATKDA
;
A
#
# COMPACT_ATOMS: atom_id res chain seq x y z
N MET A 1 -29.20 50.56 -21.15
CA MET A 1 -27.94 50.76 -20.40
C MET A 1 -27.97 49.77 -19.26
N CYS A 2 -27.10 48.78 -19.07
CA CYS A 2 -25.94 48.22 -19.77
C CYS A 2 -25.88 46.78 -19.22
N SER A 3 -25.87 45.77 -20.09
CA SER A 3 -24.72 44.88 -20.28
C SER A 3 -24.66 43.72 -19.29
N ALA A 4 -24.90 42.54 -19.85
CA ALA A 4 -24.31 41.29 -19.41
C ALA A 4 -22.77 41.38 -19.37
N LEU A 5 -22.14 40.37 -18.73
CA LEU A 5 -20.70 40.05 -18.62
C LEU A 5 -20.03 40.52 -17.32
N GLN A 6 -19.65 39.52 -16.51
CA GLN A 6 -18.43 39.36 -15.69
C GLN A 6 -18.77 38.41 -14.53
N ASP A 7 -18.12 37.28 -14.27
CA ASP A 7 -17.03 36.60 -14.93
C ASP A 7 -17.09 35.13 -14.52
N THR A 8 -17.09 34.26 -15.53
CA THR A 8 -16.73 32.86 -15.48
C THR A 8 -15.29 32.71 -15.01
N MET A 9 -15.03 32.48 -13.71
CA MET A 9 -13.71 32.11 -13.21
C MET A 9 -13.78 31.12 -12.04
N SER A 10 -13.98 29.84 -12.35
CA SER A 10 -13.31 28.75 -11.59
C SER A 10 -13.28 27.45 -12.39
N GLY A 11 -13.05 27.55 -13.70
CA GLY A 11 -12.59 26.45 -14.52
C GLY A 11 -11.08 26.52 -14.61
N LEU A 12 -10.37 26.32 -13.49
CA LEU A 12 -8.92 26.14 -13.52
C LEU A 12 -8.67 24.80 -14.24
N LEU A 13 -8.44 24.90 -15.55
CA LEU A 13 -7.69 23.90 -16.30
C LEU A 13 -6.44 23.61 -15.46
N GLN A 14 -6.40 22.44 -14.82
CA GLN A 14 -5.15 21.83 -14.39
C GLN A 14 -4.37 21.53 -15.66
N ILE A 15 -3.65 22.53 -16.17
CA ILE A 15 -2.64 22.33 -17.19
C ILE A 15 -1.56 21.51 -16.51
N ALA A 16 -1.51 20.22 -16.81
CA ALA A 16 -0.41 19.37 -16.40
C ALA A 16 0.87 19.97 -17.00
N ASP A 17 1.70 20.59 -16.16
CA ASP A 17 2.99 21.13 -16.58
C ASP A 17 3.92 19.96 -16.95
N PRO A 18 4.24 19.76 -18.24
CA PRO A 18 5.06 18.64 -18.68
C PRO A 18 6.54 18.78 -18.23
N LEU A 19 6.93 19.96 -17.70
CA LEU A 19 8.27 20.23 -17.18
C LEU A 19 8.37 20.11 -15.66
N LYS A 20 7.23 19.90 -14.95
CA LYS A 20 7.25 19.73 -13.50
C LYS A 20 8.03 18.48 -13.14
N LYS A 21 9.21 18.67 -12.53
CA LYS A 21 10.03 17.56 -12.03
C LYS A 21 9.22 16.79 -10.98
N SER A 22 9.00 15.51 -11.27
CA SER A 22 8.51 14.51 -10.33
C SER A 22 9.14 14.69 -8.95
N THR A 23 8.35 14.67 -7.88
CA THR A 23 8.87 14.47 -6.53
C THR A 23 9.09 12.97 -6.31
N PRO A 24 10.32 12.43 -6.45
CA PRO A 24 10.55 11.02 -6.12
C PRO A 24 10.33 10.82 -4.63
N VAL A 25 9.74 9.68 -4.28
CA VAL A 25 9.51 9.27 -2.89
C VAL A 25 10.32 8.02 -2.56
N GLY A 26 10.67 7.87 -1.29
CA GLY A 26 11.17 6.62 -0.71
C GLY A 26 10.05 5.96 0.08
N ILE A 27 9.85 4.66 -0.13
CA ILE A 27 8.91 3.84 0.63
C ILE A 27 9.71 2.80 1.40
N ASP A 28 9.58 2.81 2.72
CA ASP A 28 10.02 1.68 3.53
C ASP A 28 8.84 0.74 3.75
N LEU A 29 8.86 -0.41 3.09
CA LEU A 29 7.86 -1.44 3.28
C LEU A 29 8.31 -2.33 4.45
N GLY A 30 8.02 -1.99 5.69
CA GLY A 30 8.39 -2.87 6.81
C GLY A 30 7.43 -4.06 7.01
N THR A 31 7.80 -4.97 7.92
CA THR A 31 6.96 -6.12 8.31
C THR A 31 5.81 -5.72 9.23
N THR A 32 6.03 -4.73 10.09
CA THR A 32 5.07 -4.29 11.11
C THR A 32 4.45 -2.95 10.76
N ASN A 33 5.29 -2.01 10.31
CA ASN A 33 4.87 -0.70 9.87
C ASN A 33 5.58 -0.37 8.57
N SER A 34 4.97 0.49 7.77
CA SER A 34 5.54 1.03 6.56
C SER A 34 5.41 2.54 6.59
N LEU A 35 6.31 3.23 5.90
CA LEU A 35 6.30 4.69 5.81
C LEU A 35 6.66 5.14 4.40
N ILE A 36 6.37 6.39 4.13
CA ILE A 36 6.70 7.05 2.87
C ILE A 36 7.33 8.41 3.17
N ALA A 37 8.40 8.73 2.45
CA ALA A 37 9.21 9.92 2.67
C ALA A 37 9.60 10.57 1.33
N ARG A 38 9.93 11.86 1.39
CA ARG A 38 10.50 12.63 0.27
C ARG A 38 11.71 13.40 0.75
N VAL A 39 12.50 13.95 -0.17
CA VAL A 39 13.60 14.86 0.17
C VAL A 39 13.13 16.30 -0.01
N VAL A 40 13.26 17.11 1.05
CA VAL A 40 12.96 18.55 1.07
C VAL A 40 14.21 19.26 1.57
N ASP A 41 14.73 20.22 0.80
CA ASP A 41 15.95 20.98 1.13
C ASP A 41 17.14 20.09 1.53
N GLY A 42 17.33 18.99 0.80
CA GLY A 42 18.40 18.02 1.03
C GLY A 42 18.18 17.11 2.24
N LYS A 43 17.05 17.17 2.93
CA LYS A 43 16.74 16.36 4.12
C LYS A 43 15.57 15.40 3.86
N PRO A 44 15.65 14.14 4.32
CA PRO A 44 14.52 13.23 4.26
C PRO A 44 13.42 13.69 5.22
N GLN A 45 12.19 13.77 4.73
CA GLN A 45 10.99 14.10 5.51
C GLN A 45 9.94 13.02 5.27
N CYS A 46 9.49 12.38 6.35
CA CYS A 46 8.37 11.44 6.29
C CYS A 46 7.06 12.21 6.05
N MET A 47 6.17 11.64 5.25
CA MET A 47 4.87 12.23 4.98
C MET A 47 3.81 11.65 5.93
N PRO A 48 2.84 12.46 6.38
CA PRO A 48 1.69 11.97 7.10
C PRO A 48 0.94 10.90 6.31
N VAL A 49 0.58 9.81 6.99
CA VAL A 49 -0.22 8.70 6.45
C VAL A 49 -1.61 8.66 7.08
N ASP A 50 -1.89 9.56 8.01
CA ASP A 50 -3.16 9.69 8.70
C ASP A 50 -3.43 11.14 9.13
N ASP A 51 -4.69 11.46 9.42
CA ASP A 51 -5.16 12.84 9.70
C ASP A 51 -4.57 13.44 10.99
N ASP A 52 -4.11 12.60 11.92
CA ASP A 52 -3.44 13.02 13.15
C ASP A 52 -1.95 13.34 12.96
N GLY A 53 -1.45 13.32 11.72
CA GLY A 53 -0.06 13.58 11.41
C GLY A 53 0.86 12.37 11.63
N GLY A 54 0.32 11.20 11.96
CA GLY A 54 1.09 9.97 12.08
C GLY A 54 1.85 9.66 10.77
N VAL A 55 3.09 9.19 10.87
CA VAL A 55 3.95 8.87 9.70
C VAL A 55 4.19 7.38 9.50
N LEU A 56 3.71 6.54 10.44
CA LEU A 56 3.82 5.09 10.39
C LEU A 56 2.45 4.48 10.11
N MET A 57 2.34 3.78 8.99
CA MET A 57 1.16 3.01 8.63
C MET A 57 1.38 1.55 9.05
N PRO A 58 0.49 0.93 9.86
CA PRO A 58 0.57 -0.50 10.11
C PRO A 58 0.57 -1.31 8.81
N SER A 59 1.46 -2.29 8.68
CA SER A 59 1.56 -3.19 7.53
C SER A 59 0.49 -4.30 7.63
N VAL A 60 -0.77 -3.87 7.57
CA VAL A 60 -1.95 -4.70 7.72
C VAL A 60 -2.93 -4.40 6.59
N VAL A 61 -3.46 -5.46 5.99
CA VAL A 61 -4.48 -5.39 4.95
C VAL A 61 -5.67 -6.24 5.38
N HIS A 62 -6.86 -5.67 5.33
CA HIS A 62 -8.11 -6.40 5.47
C HIS A 62 -8.81 -6.44 4.12
N PHE A 63 -9.28 -7.62 3.71
CA PHE A 63 -10.14 -7.76 2.54
C PHE A 63 -11.57 -7.97 3.01
N ASP A 64 -12.48 -7.09 2.59
CA ASP A 64 -13.87 -7.21 2.96
C ASP A 64 -14.47 -8.53 2.40
N PRO A 65 -15.08 -9.40 3.24
CA PRO A 65 -15.60 -10.70 2.78
C PRO A 65 -16.73 -10.64 1.75
N GLN A 66 -17.44 -9.52 1.68
CA GLN A 66 -18.61 -9.36 0.81
C GLN A 66 -18.25 -8.75 -0.54
N THR A 67 -17.30 -7.81 -0.53
CA THR A 67 -16.94 -6.99 -1.69
C THR A 67 -15.55 -7.30 -2.24
N GLY A 68 -14.70 -7.96 -1.46
CA GLY A 68 -13.30 -8.22 -1.77
C GLY A 68 -12.41 -6.96 -1.78
N LEU A 69 -12.94 -5.82 -1.34
CA LEU A 69 -12.25 -4.54 -1.35
C LEU A 69 -11.21 -4.44 -0.21
N PRO A 70 -10.00 -3.95 -0.49
CA PRO A 70 -8.95 -3.84 0.51
C PRO A 70 -9.07 -2.57 1.35
N THR A 71 -8.96 -2.73 2.67
CA THR A 71 -8.70 -1.67 3.65
C THR A 71 -7.30 -1.89 4.23
N VAL A 72 -6.54 -0.80 4.48
CA VAL A 72 -5.13 -0.90 4.91
C VAL A 72 -4.83 0.01 6.09
N GLY A 73 -3.74 -0.29 6.81
CA GLY A 73 -3.25 0.56 7.89
C GLY A 73 -4.01 0.37 9.20
N ARG A 74 -4.28 1.47 9.89
CA ARG A 74 -4.94 1.43 11.22
C ARG A 74 -6.35 0.88 11.18
N GLU A 75 -7.13 1.21 10.15
CA GLU A 75 -8.48 0.66 9.97
C GLU A 75 -8.44 -0.87 9.85
N ALA A 76 -7.55 -1.40 9.01
CA ALA A 76 -7.36 -2.84 8.88
C ALA A 76 -6.89 -3.47 10.19
N LYS A 77 -5.97 -2.83 10.92
CA LYS A 77 -5.48 -3.32 12.22
C LYS A 77 -6.59 -3.47 13.26
N ARG A 78 -7.61 -2.59 13.27
CA ARG A 78 -8.76 -2.72 14.18
C ARG A 78 -9.65 -3.93 13.87
N LEU A 79 -9.61 -4.42 12.63
CA LEU A 79 -10.39 -5.57 12.18
C LEU A 79 -9.70 -6.90 12.50
N ALA A 80 -8.38 -6.91 12.71
CA ALA A 80 -7.58 -8.12 12.91
C ALA A 80 -8.08 -9.03 14.05
N THR A 81 -8.66 -8.46 15.10
CA THR A 81 -9.19 -9.26 16.22
C THR A 81 -10.57 -9.87 15.92
N ARG A 82 -11.38 -9.21 15.09
CA ARG A 82 -12.75 -9.64 14.80
C ARG A 82 -12.85 -10.49 13.53
N LEU A 83 -12.04 -10.18 12.53
CA LEU A 83 -12.01 -10.80 11.21
C LEU A 83 -10.60 -11.29 10.89
N PRO A 84 -9.98 -12.16 11.73
CA PRO A 84 -8.57 -12.51 11.61
C PRO A 84 -8.22 -13.22 10.30
N LYS A 85 -9.12 -14.05 9.77
CA LYS A 85 -8.90 -14.81 8.52
C LYS A 85 -8.80 -13.89 7.30
N ASP A 86 -9.56 -12.80 7.29
CA ASP A 86 -9.59 -11.80 6.22
C ASP A 86 -8.67 -10.60 6.48
N THR A 87 -7.97 -10.56 7.62
CA THR A 87 -7.06 -9.45 7.99
C THR A 87 -5.63 -9.94 8.12
N ILE A 88 -4.85 -9.74 7.07
CA ILE A 88 -3.48 -10.22 6.95
C ILE A 88 -2.52 -9.24 7.59
N VAL A 89 -1.82 -9.72 8.63
CA VAL A 89 -0.72 -9.01 9.31
C VAL A 89 0.62 -9.64 8.98
N SER A 90 1.69 -8.83 8.99
CA SER A 90 3.07 -9.30 8.81
C SER A 90 3.28 -10.15 7.56
N VAL A 91 2.66 -9.74 6.45
CA VAL A 91 2.69 -10.45 5.15
C VAL A 91 4.12 -10.82 4.70
N LYS A 92 5.11 -10.01 5.05
CA LYS A 92 6.52 -10.28 4.72
C LYS A 92 7.05 -11.62 5.23
N ARG A 93 6.45 -12.20 6.28
CA ARG A 93 6.81 -13.51 6.83
C ARG A 93 6.40 -14.69 5.92
N PHE A 94 5.63 -14.41 4.88
CA PHE A 94 5.13 -15.38 3.89
C PHE A 94 5.79 -15.22 2.52
N MET A 95 6.48 -14.10 2.29
CA MET A 95 7.17 -13.85 1.03
C MET A 95 8.39 -14.76 0.89
N GLY A 96 8.56 -15.35 -0.29
CA GLY A 96 9.67 -16.26 -0.59
C GLY A 96 9.60 -17.62 0.12
N ARG A 97 8.48 -17.96 0.74
CA ARG A 97 8.24 -19.28 1.34
C ARG A 97 7.29 -20.09 0.47
N SER A 98 7.40 -21.40 0.57
CA SER A 98 6.38 -22.31 0.06
C SER A 98 5.26 -22.54 1.09
N LEU A 99 4.09 -22.95 0.60
CA LEU A 99 2.95 -23.34 1.46
C LEU A 99 3.31 -24.49 2.41
N ALA A 100 4.17 -25.41 1.95
CA ALA A 100 4.65 -26.55 2.75
C ALA A 100 5.54 -26.14 3.92
N GLU A 101 6.28 -25.03 3.79
CA GLU A 101 7.19 -24.53 4.83
C GLU A 101 6.47 -23.74 5.94
N LEU A 102 5.19 -23.42 5.79
CA LEU A 102 4.45 -22.66 6.80
C LEU A 102 4.24 -23.50 8.07
N ASP A 103 4.57 -22.89 9.22
CA ASP A 103 4.38 -23.51 10.53
C ASP A 103 2.89 -23.63 10.90
N ALA A 104 2.59 -24.46 11.91
CA ALA A 104 1.22 -24.71 12.36
C ALA A 104 0.50 -23.42 12.78
N ARG A 105 1.21 -22.48 13.42
CA ARG A 105 0.63 -21.21 13.85
C ARG A 105 0.21 -20.34 12.67
N ALA A 106 1.00 -20.30 11.61
CA ALA A 106 0.67 -19.59 10.38
C ALA A 106 -0.55 -20.20 9.69
N ARG A 107 -0.63 -21.54 9.64
CA ARG A 107 -1.76 -22.29 9.08
C ARG A 107 -3.04 -22.19 9.90
N GLU A 108 -2.94 -21.98 11.21
CA GLU A 108 -4.08 -21.71 12.07
C GLU A 108 -4.59 -20.26 11.90
N ALA A 109 -3.67 -19.31 11.73
CA ALA A 109 -4.00 -17.89 11.63
C ALA A 109 -4.80 -17.51 10.38
N TYR A 110 -4.59 -18.21 9.25
CA TYR A 110 -5.23 -17.88 7.97
C TYR A 110 -5.63 -19.14 7.21
N ASP A 111 -6.60 -19.00 6.32
CA ASP A 111 -6.96 -20.05 5.39
C ASP A 111 -6.16 -19.86 4.10
N PHE A 112 -5.64 -20.95 3.56
CA PHE A 112 -4.82 -20.95 2.35
C PHE A 112 -5.44 -21.80 1.26
N ALA A 113 -5.28 -21.37 0.01
CA ALA A 113 -5.60 -22.22 -1.13
C ALA A 113 -4.57 -23.36 -1.21
N GLU A 114 -5.02 -24.58 -1.50
CA GLU A 114 -4.16 -25.76 -1.59
C GLU A 114 -3.53 -25.95 -2.98
N ASP A 115 -3.81 -25.04 -3.92
CA ASP A 115 -3.32 -25.08 -5.29
C ASP A 115 -2.05 -24.26 -5.49
N GLY A 116 -0.91 -24.94 -5.30
CA GLY A 116 0.40 -24.45 -5.76
C GLY A 116 1.44 -24.28 -4.65
N ALA A 117 2.65 -23.94 -5.09
CA ALA A 117 3.82 -23.87 -4.21
C ALA A 117 3.83 -22.61 -3.34
N VAL A 118 3.36 -21.47 -3.85
CA VAL A 118 3.37 -20.19 -3.13
C VAL A 118 2.11 -20.08 -2.26
N PRO A 119 2.22 -19.65 -0.99
CA PRO A 119 1.06 -19.40 -0.15
C PRO A 119 0.10 -18.40 -0.80
N ARG A 120 -1.18 -18.77 -0.87
CA ARG A 120 -2.27 -17.87 -1.27
C ARG A 120 -3.29 -17.81 -0.16
N PHE A 121 -3.50 -16.65 0.45
CA PHE A 121 -4.52 -16.45 1.48
C PHE A 121 -5.90 -16.46 0.84
N LEU A 122 -6.84 -17.20 1.42
CA LEU A 122 -8.26 -17.10 1.09
C LEU A 122 -8.85 -15.96 1.94
N ALA A 123 -8.96 -14.77 1.35
CA ALA A 123 -9.42 -13.56 2.03
C ALA A 123 -10.28 -12.71 1.10
N GLY A 124 -11.39 -12.18 1.60
CA GLY A 124 -12.29 -11.34 0.78
C GLY A 124 -12.94 -12.11 -0.38
N GLY A 125 -13.20 -13.40 -0.20
CA GLY A 125 -13.79 -14.27 -1.23
C GLY A 125 -12.86 -14.63 -2.40
N LYS A 126 -11.56 -14.37 -2.30
CA LYS A 126 -10.57 -14.66 -3.35
C LYS A 126 -9.25 -15.17 -2.78
N ALA A 127 -8.44 -15.80 -3.63
CA ALA A 127 -7.07 -16.17 -3.31
C ALA A 127 -6.11 -15.00 -3.60
N VAL A 128 -5.41 -14.51 -2.58
CA VAL A 128 -4.42 -13.41 -2.70
C VAL A 128 -3.03 -13.87 -2.29
N THR A 129 -2.02 -13.47 -3.03
CA THR A 129 -0.62 -13.77 -2.74
C THR A 129 -0.01 -12.76 -1.77
N PRO A 130 1.09 -13.12 -1.06
CA PRO A 130 1.87 -12.18 -0.26
C PRO A 130 2.32 -10.92 -1.02
N VAL A 131 2.57 -11.07 -2.33
CA VAL A 131 2.93 -9.95 -3.22
C VAL A 131 1.74 -9.02 -3.41
N GLU A 132 0.56 -9.54 -3.76
CA GLU A 132 -0.65 -8.71 -3.95
C GLU A 132 -1.06 -8.00 -2.66
N VAL A 133 -0.92 -8.65 -1.51
CA VAL A 133 -1.16 -8.03 -0.19
C VAL A 133 -0.16 -6.88 0.05
N SER A 134 1.13 -7.07 -0.32
CA SER A 134 2.13 -6.01 -0.26
C SER A 134 1.82 -4.85 -1.22
N ALA A 135 1.28 -5.15 -2.40
CA ALA A 135 0.82 -4.15 -3.36
C ALA A 135 -0.28 -3.26 -2.79
N GLU A 136 -1.23 -3.82 -2.04
CA GLU A 136 -2.27 -3.02 -1.39
C GLU A 136 -1.70 -2.06 -0.34
N LEU A 137 -0.63 -2.44 0.38
CA LEU A 137 0.09 -1.52 1.28
C LEU A 137 0.75 -0.38 0.50
N LEU A 138 1.43 -0.69 -0.62
CA LEU A 138 2.07 0.31 -1.47
C LEU A 138 1.05 1.29 -2.07
N LYS A 139 -0.07 0.79 -2.61
CA LYS A 139 -1.20 1.61 -3.09
C LYS A 139 -1.77 2.47 -1.96
N GLY A 140 -1.86 1.91 -0.75
CA GLY A 140 -2.29 2.59 0.46
C GLY A 140 -1.43 3.81 0.82
N LEU A 141 -0.10 3.63 0.81
CA LEU A 141 0.87 4.70 1.05
C LEU A 141 0.86 5.74 -0.06
N ARG A 142 0.81 5.30 -1.33
CA ARG A 142 0.71 6.20 -2.49
C ARG A 142 -0.49 7.11 -2.37
N ARG A 143 -1.70 6.57 -2.16
CA ARG A 143 -2.94 7.36 -2.05
C ARG A 143 -2.85 8.44 -0.96
N ARG A 144 -2.24 8.10 0.18
CA ARG A 144 -2.07 9.04 1.30
C ARG A 144 -1.07 10.14 0.99
N ALA A 145 0.07 9.80 0.39
CA ALA A 145 1.05 10.78 -0.03
C ALA A 145 0.51 11.70 -1.14
N GLU A 146 -0.20 11.15 -2.13
CA GLU A 146 -0.86 11.94 -3.18
C GLU A 146 -1.93 12.87 -2.59
N GLY A 147 -2.69 12.41 -1.59
CA GLY A 147 -3.62 13.24 -0.84
C GLY A 147 -2.93 14.36 -0.05
N PHE A 148 -1.82 14.06 0.62
CA PHE A 148 -1.02 15.03 1.37
C PHE A 148 -0.38 16.09 0.46
N LEU A 149 0.13 15.69 -0.71
CA LEU A 149 0.79 16.60 -1.65
C LEU A 149 -0.19 17.30 -2.60
N ALA A 150 -1.44 16.84 -2.68
CA ALA A 150 -2.42 17.22 -3.70
C ALA A 150 -1.90 17.07 -5.14
N GLU A 151 -1.04 16.07 -5.38
CA GLU A 151 -0.44 15.76 -6.69
C GLU A 151 -0.23 14.26 -6.86
N LYS A 152 -0.12 13.79 -8.11
CA LYS A 152 0.22 12.39 -8.40
C LYS A 152 1.70 12.12 -8.20
N LEU A 153 2.02 10.97 -7.65
CA LEU A 153 3.41 10.49 -7.57
C LEU A 153 3.81 9.83 -8.89
N SER A 154 4.98 10.19 -9.39
CA SER A 154 5.50 9.70 -10.67
C SER A 154 6.67 8.72 -10.55
N ALA A 155 7.34 8.67 -9.40
CA ALA A 155 8.43 7.72 -9.15
C ALA A 155 8.56 7.40 -7.66
N ALA A 156 8.87 6.14 -7.36
CA ALA A 156 9.13 5.67 -6.01
C ALA A 156 10.37 4.75 -5.99
N VAL A 157 11.11 4.81 -4.89
CA VAL A 157 12.13 3.82 -4.52
C VAL A 157 11.59 3.04 -3.33
N ILE A 158 11.47 1.72 -3.47
CA ILE A 158 10.87 0.86 -2.45
C ILE A 158 11.96 0.00 -1.80
N THR A 159 12.01 -0.01 -0.47
CA THR A 159 12.89 -0.94 0.24
C THR A 159 12.37 -2.37 0.08
N VAL A 160 13.28 -3.27 -0.29
CA VAL A 160 13.03 -4.71 -0.34
C VAL A 160 13.99 -5.43 0.59
N PRO A 161 13.58 -6.55 1.22
CA PRO A 161 14.50 -7.32 2.06
C PRO A 161 15.74 -7.77 1.27
N ALA A 162 16.89 -7.81 1.94
CA ALA A 162 18.17 -8.15 1.30
C ALA A 162 18.17 -9.56 0.66
N TYR A 163 17.40 -10.49 1.23
CA TYR A 163 17.28 -11.87 0.78
C TYR A 163 16.31 -12.07 -0.40
N PHE A 164 15.69 -11.00 -0.93
CA PHE A 164 14.83 -11.14 -2.10
C PHE A 164 15.65 -11.51 -3.34
N ASP A 165 15.20 -12.57 -4.02
CA ASP A 165 15.63 -12.91 -5.37
C ASP A 165 15.05 -11.90 -6.40
N ASP A 166 15.53 -11.97 -7.64
CA ASP A 166 15.14 -11.04 -8.68
C ASP A 166 13.64 -11.15 -9.03
N ALA A 167 13.04 -12.33 -8.94
CA ALA A 167 11.62 -12.52 -9.19
C ALA A 167 10.77 -11.82 -8.12
N GLN A 168 11.18 -11.89 -6.85
CA GLN A 168 10.51 -11.22 -5.73
C GLN A 168 10.71 -9.70 -5.78
N ARG A 169 11.87 -9.22 -6.25
CA ARG A 169 12.12 -7.79 -6.52
C ARG A 169 11.23 -7.28 -7.65
N GLN A 170 11.13 -8.04 -8.74
CA GLN A 170 10.28 -7.70 -9.87
C GLN A 170 8.80 -7.69 -9.45
N ALA A 171 8.35 -8.69 -8.70
CA ALA A 171 7.01 -8.74 -8.14
C ALA A 171 6.69 -7.54 -7.22
N THR A 172 7.69 -7.01 -6.50
CA THR A 172 7.52 -5.78 -5.70
C THR A 172 7.50 -4.51 -6.57
N LYS A 173 8.17 -4.53 -7.72
CA LYS A 173 8.19 -3.41 -8.68
C LYS A 173 6.89 -3.33 -9.49
N ASP A 174 6.27 -4.47 -9.80
CA ASP A 174 5.02 -4.57 -10.55
C ASP A 174 3.77 -4.20 -9.70
N ALA A 175 3.94 -4.15 -8.38
CA ALA A 175 2.93 -3.85 -7.37
C ALA A 175 2.66 -2.34 -7.19
#